data_AF-A0A158KHQ8-F1
#
_entry.id   AF-A0A158KHQ8-F1
#
_cell.length_a   1.000
_cell.length_b   1.000
_cell.length_c   1.000
_cell.angle_alpha   90.00
_cell.angle_beta   90.00
_cell.angle_gamma   90.00
#
_symmetry.space_group_name_H-M   'P 1'
#
loop_
_entity.id
_entity.type
_entity.pdbx_description
1 polymer ?
#
loop_
_entity_poly.entity_id
_entity_poly.type
_entity_poly.pdbx_seq_one_letter_code
_entity_poly.pdbx_strand_id
1 'polypeptide(L)' 'MDRYFTTRQGAIKRLMEISRDIAGIAYSPITVTGRRRDGSEVSGIDRVLLNVRAGRVSCFVHSGAAEEQLVFIS' A
#
# COMPACT_ATOMS: atom_id res chain seq x y z
N MET A 1 -2.30 4.38 13.96
CA MET A 1 -2.30 3.24 13.02
C MET A 1 -3.72 2.74 12.82
N ASP A 2 -4.37 3.18 11.75
CA ASP A 2 -5.75 2.79 11.45
C ASP A 2 -5.79 1.49 10.64
N ARG A 3 -6.79 0.64 10.92
CA ARG A 3 -6.98 -0.63 10.21
C ARG A 3 -8.13 -0.50 9.22
N TYR A 4 -7.87 -0.79 7.97
CA TYR A 4 -8.85 -0.73 6.90
C TYR A 4 -8.95 -2.09 6.19
N PHE A 5 -10.16 -2.56 5.93
CA PHE A 5 -10.42 -3.81 5.22
C PHE A 5 -11.02 -3.49 3.88
N THR A 6 -10.49 -4.10 2.82
CA THR A 6 -10.95 -3.82 1.47
C THR A 6 -10.72 -5.01 0.55
N THR A 7 -11.36 -4.98 -0.61
CA THR A 7 -11.13 -5.97 -1.66
C THR A 7 -9.83 -5.67 -2.40
N ARG A 8 -9.32 -6.62 -3.19
CA ARG A 8 -8.20 -6.36 -4.09
C ARG A 8 -8.37 -5.10 -4.96
N GLN A 9 -9.58 -4.85 -5.47
CA GLN A 9 -9.84 -3.67 -6.30
C GLN A 9 -9.80 -2.38 -5.48
N GLY A 10 -10.33 -2.40 -4.25
CA GLY A 10 -10.22 -1.26 -3.34
C GLY A 10 -8.78 -0.97 -2.92
N ALA A 11 -7.98 -2.01 -2.69
CA ALA A 11 -6.56 -1.89 -2.41
C ALA A 11 -5.77 -1.28 -3.59
N ILE A 12 -6.07 -1.71 -4.83
CA ILE A 12 -5.48 -1.13 -6.04
C ILE A 12 -5.85 0.35 -6.14
N LYS A 13 -7.13 0.70 -5.96
CA LYS A 13 -7.61 2.08 -6.00
C LYS A 13 -6.86 2.95 -4.98
N ARG A 14 -6.75 2.49 -3.72
CA ARG A 14 -6.05 3.21 -2.65
C ARG A 14 -4.58 3.42 -2.97
N LEU A 15 -3.89 2.41 -3.49
CA LEU A 15 -2.47 2.54 -3.91
C LEU A 15 -2.30 3.52 -5.08
N MET A 16 -3.25 3.58 -6.01
CA MET A 16 -3.21 4.58 -7.10
C MET A 16 -3.45 6.01 -6.61
N GLU A 17 -4.31 6.20 -5.60
CA GLU A 17 -4.48 7.49 -4.92
C GLU A 17 -3.17 7.92 -4.25
N ILE A 18 -2.58 7.04 -3.43
CA ILE A 18 -1.30 7.32 -2.75
C ILE A 18 -0.19 7.62 -3.77
N SER A 19 -0.13 6.88 -4.89
CA SER A 19 0.88 7.10 -5.94
C SER A 19 0.76 8.48 -6.58
N ARG A 20 -0.48 8.95 -6.78
CA ARG A 20 -0.75 10.30 -7.29
C ARG A 20 -0.34 11.37 -6.28
N ASP A 21 -0.63 11.15 -5.00
CA ASP A 21 -0.26 12.07 -3.93
C ASP A 21 1.27 12.20 -3.80
N ILE A 22 2.00 11.09 -3.94
CA ILE A 22 3.47 11.10 -3.97
C ILE A 22 3.98 11.87 -5.19
N ALA A 23 3.44 11.62 -6.39
CA ALA A 23 3.89 12.26 -7.61
C ALA A 23 3.68 13.79 -7.62
N GLY A 24 2.71 14.29 -6.85
CA GLY A 24 2.45 15.73 -6.70
C GLY A 24 3.38 16.47 -5.74
N ILE A 25 4.23 15.77 -4.98
CA ILE A 25 5.04 16.35 -3.90
C ILE A 25 6.52 16.07 -4.16
N ALA A 26 7.34 17.12 -4.27
CA ALA A 26 8.78 17.02 -4.58
C ALA A 26 9.58 16.18 -3.55
N TYR A 27 9.11 16.10 -2.31
CA TYR A 27 9.63 15.23 -1.26
C TYR A 27 8.46 14.66 -0.45
N SER A 28 8.03 13.44 -0.80
CA SER A 28 6.98 12.75 -0.04
C SER A 28 7.61 11.79 0.97
N PRO A 29 7.35 11.94 2.28
CA PRO A 29 7.79 11.00 3.31
C PRO A 29 6.93 9.72 3.33
N ILE A 30 6.05 9.53 2.33
CA ILE A 30 5.17 8.37 2.28
C ILE A 30 5.97 7.13 1.91
N THR A 31 5.93 6.15 2.81
CA THR A 31 6.44 4.80 2.60
C THR A 31 5.29 3.83 2.50
N VAL A 32 5.43 2.84 1.62
CA VAL A 32 4.45 1.77 1.46
C VAL A 32 5.18 0.44 1.51
N THR A 33 4.76 -0.44 2.43
CA THR A 33 5.33 -1.77 2.62
C THR A 33 4.21 -2.80 2.63
N GLY A 34 4.23 -3.73 1.68
CA GLY A 34 3.31 -4.85 1.57
C GLY A 34 3.87 -6.10 2.26
N ARG A 35 3.00 -6.88 2.90
CA ARG A 35 3.29 -8.23 3.36
C ARG A 35 2.71 -9.24 2.38
N ARG A 36 3.57 -10.07 1.84
CA ARG A 36 3.18 -11.17 0.95
C ARG A 36 2.62 -12.33 1.76
N ARG A 37 1.86 -13.20 1.08
CA ARG A 37 1.30 -14.42 1.70
C ARG A 37 2.36 -15.41 2.16
N ASP A 38 3.56 -15.36 1.58
CA ASP A 38 4.73 -16.16 2.00
C ASP A 38 5.46 -15.57 3.23
N GLY A 39 4.97 -14.46 3.79
CA GLY A 39 5.57 -13.77 4.93
C GLY A 39 6.66 -12.77 4.57
N SER A 40 7.11 -12.73 3.31
CA SER A 40 8.11 -11.75 2.86
C SER A 40 7.53 -10.35 2.71
N GLU A 41 8.36 -9.33 2.88
CA GLU A 41 7.97 -7.94 2.75
C GLU A 41 8.41 -7.36 1.40
N VAL A 42 7.58 -6.47 0.85
CA VAL A 42 7.85 -5.76 -0.39
C VAL A 42 7.64 -4.27 -0.16
N SER A 43 8.70 -3.48 -0.32
CA SER A 43 8.64 -2.03 -0.11
C SER A 43 8.62 -1.27 -1.44
N GLY A 44 7.99 -0.10 -1.40
CA GLY A 44 7.85 0.80 -2.55
C GLY A 44 6.51 0.61 -3.26
N ILE A 45 5.87 1.73 -3.59
CA ILE A 45 4.49 1.76 -4.05
C ILE A 45 4.25 0.94 -5.33
N ASP A 46 5.15 1.04 -6.31
CA ASP A 46 5.02 0.31 -7.58
C ASP A 46 5.13 -1.21 -7.37
N ARG A 47 6.05 -1.63 -6.50
CA ARG A 47 6.26 -3.05 -6.19
C ARG A 47 5.10 -3.62 -5.39
N VAL A 48 4.57 -2.86 -4.44
CA VAL A 48 3.37 -3.24 -3.68
C VAL A 48 2.18 -3.34 -4.61
N LEU A 49 1.95 -2.35 -5.46
CA LEU A 49 0.86 -2.35 -6.45
C LEU A 49 0.93 -3.54 -7.40
N LEU A 50 2.12 -3.86 -7.91
CA LEU A 50 2.33 -5.05 -8.75
C LEU A 50 1.96 -6.34 -8.02
N ASN A 51 2.38 -6.50 -6.77
CA ASN A 51 2.08 -7.72 -5.99
C ASN A 51 0.60 -7.79 -5.56
N VAL A 52 -0.06 -6.65 -5.30
CA VAL A 52 -1.50 -6.60 -5.03
C VAL A 52 -2.29 -7.03 -6.27
N ARG A 53 -1.95 -6.51 -7.45
CA ARG A 53 -2.57 -6.92 -8.73
C ARG A 53 -2.41 -8.42 -8.98
N ALA A 54 -1.24 -8.97 -8.67
CA ALA A 54 -0.95 -10.40 -8.78
C ALA A 54 -1.58 -11.25 -7.66
N GLY A 55 -2.30 -10.66 -6.69
CA GLY A 55 -2.91 -11.39 -5.58
C GLY A 55 -1.92 -12.00 -4.58
N ARG A 56 -0.67 -11.51 -4.56
CA ARG A 56 0.43 -12.06 -3.73
C ARG A 56 0.56 -11.40 -2.36
N VAL A 57 -0.10 -10.25 -2.15
CA VAL A 57 -0.10 -9.48 -0.89
C VAL A 57 -1.35 -9.81 -0.08
N SER A 58 -1.20 -9.98 1.24
CA SER A 58 -2.32 -10.13 2.17
C SER A 58 -2.69 -8.81 2.86
N CYS A 59 -1.72 -7.93 3.09
CA CYS A 59 -1.93 -6.57 3.59
C CYS A 59 -0.79 -5.63 3.19
N PHE A 60 -1.02 -4.32 3.25
CA PHE A 60 0.06 -3.34 3.16
C PHE A 60 -0.09 -2.25 4.20
N VAL A 61 1.05 -1.70 4.63
CA VAL A 61 1.16 -0.52 5.48
C VAL A 61 1.50 0.66 4.60
N HIS A 62 0.81 1.75 4.83
CA HIS A 62 1.11 3.07 4.34
C HIS A 62 1.51 3.91 5.57
N SER A 63 2.68 4.55 5.52
CA SER A 63 3.16 5.44 6.59
C SER A 63 3.57 6.76 5.96
N GLY A 64 2.86 7.85 6.27
CA GLY A 64 3.18 9.22 5.89
C GLY A 64 3.38 10.12 7.11
N ALA A 65 3.66 11.41 6.89
CA ALA A 65 3.92 12.37 7.98
C ALA A 65 2.73 12.59 8.93
N ALA A 66 1.49 12.34 8.46
CA ALA A 66 0.27 12.62 9.22
C ALA A 66 -0.59 11.38 9.50
N GLU A 67 -0.42 10.30 8.74
CA GLU A 67 -1.21 9.07 8.94
C GLU A 67 -0.35 7.81 8.77
N GLU A 68 -0.73 6.78 9.52
CA GLU A 68 -0.25 5.42 9.35
C GLU A 68 -1.47 4.50 9.23
N GLN A 69 -1.60 3.80 8.11
CA GLN A 69 -2.75 2.96 7.79
C GLN A 69 -2.30 1.56 7.39
N LEU A 70 -2.90 0.54 8.00
CA LEU A 70 -2.76 -0.86 7.62
C LEU A 70 -4.00 -1.33 6.87
N VAL A 71 -3.80 -1.74 5.62
CA VAL A 71 -4.86 -2.16 4.71
C VAL A 71 -4.82 -3.68 4.53
N PHE A 72 -5.86 -4.37 4.98
CA PHE A 72 -6.08 -5.79 4.76
C PHE A 72 -6.85 -6.04 3.47
N ILE A 73 -6.41 -7.06 2.71
CA ILE A 73 -6.97 -7.41 1.41
C ILE A 73 -7.69 -8.77 1.51
N SER A 74 -9.01 -8.76 1.34
CA SER A 74 -9.85 -9.95 1.23
C SER A 74 -10.12 -10.37 -0.22
#